data_AF-A0A3B7L4G7-F1
#
_entry.id   AF-A0A3B7L4G7-F1
#
_cell.length_a   1.000
_cell.length_b   1.000
_cell.length_c   1.000
_cell.angle_alpha   90.00
_cell.angle_beta   90.00
_cell.angle_gamma   90.00
#
_symmetry.space_group_name_H-M   'P 1'
#
loop_
_entity.id
_entity.type
_entity.pdbx_description
1 polymer ?
#
loop_
_entity_poly.entity_id
_entity_poly.type
_entity_poly.pdbx_seq_one_letter_code
_entity_poly.pdbx_strand_id
1 'polypeptide(L)'
;MRKVLIALAACAALGAHADTAPAPMGGWLDDELGAVEMPEGGDGEPDAEDLPEDDSDLPPWANERIEPLHENVSRWVETTSRRIDGFFGTTDALSIENDSYLRISQGWRWKEGESFQQDIGARFRLDLPTTEERLRLVIESEPEETQGTLAEQDNQLVDDRISGVESLRIGLNRLGRRDKSEQWNTQVGAGIRVRLPLDPYARVITQRLWTLNDGPWQLESDNRLSWFNKDGYSARTRWDVGRPVDENRHLRFITNVQWREVVDTLEFSEAVELNRRIDRRRAIRYSAVALGESGSNPRIEDTYLQTRYRRDLHRGILFLDVAPALHFPREADREPRWALDLRLEMYFRREFDRVRM
;
A
#
# COMPACT_ATOMS: atom_id res chain seq x y z
N MET A 1 -27.67 13.21 -2.02
CA MET A 1 -27.51 13.17 -3.50
C MET A 1 -26.59 14.25 -4.06
N ARG A 2 -26.74 15.55 -3.72
CA ARG A 2 -25.90 16.63 -4.29
C ARG A 2 -24.40 16.52 -3.93
N LYS A 3 -24.07 16.13 -2.69
CA LYS A 3 -22.68 15.88 -2.25
C LYS A 3 -22.03 14.68 -2.96
N VAL A 4 -22.78 13.58 -3.12
CA VAL A 4 -22.37 12.36 -3.86
C VAL A 4 -22.11 12.67 -5.34
N LEU A 5 -22.93 13.53 -5.96
CA LEU A 5 -22.70 14.00 -7.34
C LEU A 5 -21.47 14.89 -7.48
N ILE A 6 -21.09 15.67 -6.46
CA ILE A 6 -19.88 16.51 -6.51
C ILE A 6 -18.62 15.65 -6.43
N ALA A 7 -18.62 14.61 -5.58
CA ALA A 7 -17.53 13.63 -5.52
C ALA A 7 -17.42 12.82 -6.83
N LEU A 8 -18.55 12.36 -7.39
CA LEU A 8 -18.59 11.68 -8.69
C LEU A 8 -18.22 12.58 -9.87
N ALA A 9 -18.51 13.88 -9.81
CA ALA A 9 -18.17 14.83 -10.87
C ALA A 9 -16.66 15.14 -10.94
N ALA A 10 -15.95 15.06 -9.81
CA ALA A 10 -14.49 15.13 -9.80
C ALA A 10 -13.83 13.91 -10.47
N CYS A 11 -14.47 12.72 -10.44
CA CYS A 11 -13.98 11.51 -11.11
C CYS A 11 -14.05 11.56 -12.65
N ALA A 12 -14.86 12.44 -13.24
CA ALA A 12 -15.23 12.35 -14.67
C ALA A 12 -14.45 13.29 -15.61
N ALA A 13 -13.66 14.22 -15.08
CA ALA A 13 -12.98 15.23 -15.89
C ALA A 13 -11.48 14.94 -15.99
N LEU A 14 -11.08 14.15 -16.98
CA LEU A 14 -9.96 14.42 -17.92
C LEU A 14 -9.60 13.12 -18.66
N GLY A 15 -9.76 13.14 -19.98
CA GLY A 15 -9.24 12.11 -20.87
C GLY A 15 -8.57 12.75 -22.08
N ALA A 16 -7.36 12.30 -22.40
CA ALA A 16 -6.93 11.91 -23.75
C ALA A 16 -5.45 11.46 -23.73
N HIS A 17 -5.21 10.34 -24.40
CA HIS A 17 -4.00 9.74 -25.01
C HIS A 17 -2.58 10.04 -24.48
N ALA A 18 -1.85 8.97 -24.14
CA ALA A 18 -0.44 8.74 -24.48
C ALA A 18 -0.09 7.26 -24.21
N ASP A 19 0.59 6.61 -25.17
CA ASP A 19 1.14 5.26 -25.07
C ASP A 19 2.52 5.30 -24.41
N THR A 20 2.85 4.21 -23.70
CA THR A 20 4.09 3.79 -23.01
C THR A 20 3.90 3.69 -21.49
N ALA A 21 4.14 2.48 -20.97
CA ALA A 21 3.86 2.08 -19.60
C ALA A 21 5.07 2.29 -18.68
N PRO A 22 4.98 3.19 -17.69
CA PRO A 22 5.90 3.20 -16.55
C PRO A 22 5.30 2.43 -15.34
N ALA A 23 6.19 2.05 -14.42
CA ALA A 23 5.86 1.31 -13.20
C ALA A 23 4.78 2.00 -12.32
N PRO A 24 3.95 1.24 -11.57
CA PRO A 24 2.91 1.77 -10.70
C PRO A 24 3.47 2.68 -9.58
N MET A 25 2.78 3.80 -9.26
CA MET A 25 3.22 4.78 -8.24
C MET A 25 2.71 4.51 -6.80
N GLY A 26 1.76 3.59 -6.63
CA GLY A 26 1.38 3.11 -5.30
C GLY A 26 2.40 2.08 -4.78
N GLY A 27 3.08 2.39 -3.66
CA GLY A 27 3.96 1.42 -2.99
C GLY A 27 5.46 1.58 -3.25
N TRP A 28 5.94 2.69 -3.84
CA TRP A 28 7.36 2.90 -4.22
C TRP A 28 8.43 2.40 -3.23
N LEU A 29 8.23 2.53 -1.92
CA LEU A 29 9.19 2.07 -0.90
C LEU A 29 9.24 0.54 -0.74
N ASP A 30 8.10 -0.14 -0.94
CA ASP A 30 7.95 -1.59 -0.79
C ASP A 30 8.26 -2.32 -2.12
N ASP A 31 8.01 -1.66 -3.25
CA ASP A 31 8.24 -2.21 -4.60
C ASP A 31 9.71 -2.08 -5.05
N GLU A 32 10.42 -0.98 -4.72
CA GLU A 32 11.83 -0.79 -5.13
C GLU A 32 12.83 -1.59 -4.28
N LEU A 33 12.60 -1.72 -2.96
CA LEU A 33 13.48 -2.56 -2.11
C LEU A 33 13.26 -4.06 -2.36
N GLY A 34 12.19 -4.44 -3.06
CA GLY A 34 11.88 -5.82 -3.43
C GLY A 34 12.30 -6.21 -4.85
N ALA A 35 12.84 -5.28 -5.65
CA ALA A 35 13.25 -5.52 -7.03
C ALA A 35 14.77 -5.66 -7.12
N VAL A 36 15.28 -6.88 -6.93
CA VAL A 36 16.68 -7.22 -7.21
C VAL A 36 16.82 -7.45 -8.71
N GLU A 37 17.46 -6.52 -9.43
CA GLU A 37 18.01 -6.81 -10.76
C GLU A 37 19.46 -7.30 -10.60
N MET A 38 19.70 -8.55 -11.01
CA MET A 38 21.05 -9.11 -11.11
C MET A 38 21.78 -8.50 -12.32
N PRO A 39 23.06 -8.10 -12.20
CA PRO A 39 23.82 -7.59 -13.32
C PRO A 39 24.00 -8.68 -14.39
N GLU A 40 23.80 -8.32 -15.66
CA GLU A 40 24.06 -9.23 -16.76
C GLU A 40 25.55 -9.59 -16.82
N GLY A 41 25.84 -10.89 -16.88
CA GLY A 41 27.19 -11.42 -16.98
C GLY A 41 27.94 -10.86 -18.19
N GLY A 42 28.93 -10.02 -17.90
CA GLY A 42 30.05 -9.69 -18.77
C GLY A 42 31.29 -10.41 -18.27
N ASP A 43 32.06 -10.94 -19.22
CA ASP A 43 33.24 -11.81 -19.08
C ASP A 43 34.49 -11.06 -18.55
N GLY A 44 34.31 -10.31 -17.45
CA GLY A 44 35.37 -9.70 -16.67
C GLY A 44 35.71 -10.55 -15.44
N GLU A 45 37.00 -10.73 -15.20
CA GLU A 45 37.54 -11.34 -13.98
C GLU A 45 36.93 -10.66 -12.74
N PRO A 46 36.50 -11.39 -11.70
CA PRO A 46 35.77 -10.78 -10.59
C PRO A 46 36.70 -9.85 -9.81
N ASP A 47 36.41 -8.56 -9.84
CA ASP A 47 36.96 -7.60 -8.89
C ASP A 47 36.61 -8.06 -7.48
N ALA A 48 37.61 -8.15 -6.60
CA ALA A 48 37.52 -8.70 -5.25
C ALA A 48 36.67 -7.86 -4.26
N GLU A 49 35.81 -6.96 -4.77
CA GLU A 49 34.88 -6.12 -4.00
C GLU A 49 33.41 -6.56 -4.12
N ASP A 50 33.05 -7.48 -5.04
CA ASP A 50 31.67 -7.99 -5.23
C ASP A 50 31.47 -9.40 -4.64
N LEU A 51 31.99 -9.66 -3.44
CA LEU A 51 31.48 -10.77 -2.64
C LEU A 51 30.06 -10.38 -2.20
N PRO A 52 29.03 -11.23 -2.36
CA PRO A 52 27.71 -10.93 -1.81
C PRO A 52 27.88 -10.75 -0.31
N GLU A 53 27.80 -9.51 0.17
CA GLU A 53 27.52 -9.27 1.58
C GLU A 53 26.28 -10.10 1.91
N ASP A 54 26.34 -10.90 2.98
CA ASP A 54 25.13 -11.54 3.49
C ASP A 54 24.17 -10.39 3.79
N ASP A 55 23.12 -10.26 2.98
CA ASP A 55 22.12 -9.19 3.06
C ASP A 55 21.19 -9.40 4.26
N SER A 56 21.79 -9.70 5.42
CA SER A 56 21.18 -10.00 6.69
C SER A 56 21.86 -9.21 7.80
N ASP A 57 21.08 -8.45 8.55
CA ASP A 57 21.49 -7.85 9.82
C ASP A 57 21.15 -8.75 11.01
N LEU A 58 20.56 -9.92 10.74
CA LEU A 58 20.09 -10.81 11.78
C LEU A 58 21.25 -11.62 12.37
N PRO A 59 21.25 -11.83 13.70
CA PRO A 59 22.21 -12.72 14.32
C PRO A 59 22.00 -14.17 13.84
N PRO A 60 23.04 -15.04 13.86
CA PRO A 60 22.96 -16.39 13.30
C PRO A 60 21.79 -17.23 13.82
N TRP A 61 21.50 -17.15 15.13
CA TRP A 61 20.37 -17.86 15.74
C TRP A 61 19.00 -17.44 15.17
N ALA A 62 18.87 -16.18 14.74
CA ALA A 62 17.64 -15.66 14.16
C ALA A 62 17.50 -16.10 12.70
N ASN A 63 18.59 -16.08 11.93
CA ASN A 63 18.63 -16.65 10.58
C ASN A 63 18.18 -18.11 10.59
N GLU A 64 18.78 -18.94 11.47
CA GLU A 64 18.46 -20.37 11.62
C GLU A 64 16.99 -20.63 11.95
N ARG A 65 16.27 -19.64 12.51
CA ARG A 65 14.86 -19.77 12.89
C ARG A 65 13.91 -19.17 11.86
N ILE A 66 14.26 -18.03 11.28
CA ILE A 66 13.42 -17.27 10.37
C ILE A 66 13.41 -17.92 8.99
N GLU A 67 14.55 -18.38 8.49
CA GLU A 67 14.65 -18.94 7.13
C GLU A 67 13.78 -20.21 6.96
N PRO A 68 13.83 -21.23 7.85
CA PRO A 68 12.94 -22.39 7.72
C PRO A 68 11.46 -22.04 7.91
N LEU A 69 11.15 -21.06 8.77
CA LEU A 69 9.77 -20.61 8.98
C LEU A 69 9.26 -19.90 7.73
N HIS A 70 10.05 -19.00 7.15
CA HIS A 70 9.74 -18.29 5.92
C HIS A 70 9.52 -19.26 4.77
N GLU A 71 10.45 -20.19 4.52
CA GLU A 71 10.30 -21.19 3.46
C GLU A 71 9.04 -22.03 3.61
N ASN A 72 8.73 -22.48 4.83
CA ASN A 72 7.55 -23.31 5.08
C ASN A 72 6.25 -22.55 4.83
N VAL A 73 6.17 -21.30 5.28
CA VAL A 73 4.98 -20.46 5.10
C VAL A 73 4.84 -20.04 3.63
N SER A 74 5.92 -19.60 2.98
CA SER A 74 5.91 -19.23 1.56
C SER A 74 5.51 -20.40 0.67
N ARG A 75 6.02 -21.62 0.96
CA ARG A 75 5.59 -22.85 0.26
C ARG A 75 4.11 -23.18 0.51
N TRP A 76 3.59 -22.88 1.70
CA TRP A 76 2.16 -23.04 2.01
C TRP A 76 1.29 -22.03 1.24
N VAL A 77 1.66 -20.74 1.20
CA VAL A 77 0.97 -19.70 0.42
C VAL A 77 0.88 -20.13 -1.04
N GLU A 78 2.01 -20.54 -1.60
CA GLU A 78 2.14 -20.97 -2.98
C GLU A 78 1.31 -22.22 -3.30
N THR A 79 1.43 -23.27 -2.47
CA THR A 79 0.69 -24.53 -2.66
C THR A 79 -0.81 -24.30 -2.54
N THR A 80 -1.23 -23.44 -1.62
CA THR A 80 -2.64 -23.05 -1.47
C THR A 80 -3.13 -22.29 -2.70
N SER A 81 -2.33 -21.33 -3.20
CA SER A 81 -2.64 -20.59 -4.43
C SER A 81 -2.83 -21.52 -5.62
N ARG A 82 -1.85 -22.39 -5.90
CA ARG A 82 -1.93 -23.36 -7.00
C ARG A 82 -3.09 -24.35 -6.87
N ARG A 83 -3.40 -24.82 -5.65
CA ARG A 83 -4.51 -25.75 -5.42
C ARG A 83 -5.87 -25.10 -5.69
N ILE A 84 -6.04 -23.85 -5.26
CA ILE A 84 -7.29 -23.11 -5.46
C ILE A 84 -7.42 -22.67 -6.92
N ASP A 85 -6.34 -22.16 -7.51
CA ASP A 85 -6.28 -21.77 -8.92
C ASP A 85 -6.55 -22.98 -9.83
N GLY A 86 -5.92 -24.13 -9.58
CA GLY A 86 -6.18 -25.36 -10.34
C GLY A 86 -7.56 -26.00 -10.11
N PHE A 87 -8.26 -25.66 -9.02
CA PHE A 87 -9.64 -26.12 -8.79
C PHE A 87 -10.66 -25.30 -9.61
N PHE A 88 -10.38 -24.00 -9.82
CA PHE A 88 -11.26 -23.09 -10.56
C PHE A 88 -10.79 -22.77 -11.99
N GLY A 89 -9.60 -23.24 -12.37
CA GLY A 89 -8.93 -22.96 -13.65
C GLY A 89 -9.30 -23.93 -14.77
N THR A 90 -9.10 -23.49 -16.00
CA THR A 90 -9.18 -24.33 -17.22
C THR A 90 -7.78 -24.87 -17.58
N THR A 91 -7.70 -26.00 -18.29
CA THR A 91 -6.52 -26.89 -18.37
C THR A 91 -5.25 -26.32 -19.03
N ASP A 92 -5.21 -25.07 -19.44
CA ASP A 92 -4.03 -24.46 -20.06
C ASP A 92 -3.45 -23.35 -19.15
N ALA A 93 -2.53 -23.73 -18.25
CA ALA A 93 -1.88 -22.79 -17.34
C ALA A 93 -0.37 -23.04 -17.26
N LEU A 94 0.36 -22.63 -18.29
CA LEU A 94 1.81 -22.44 -18.25
C LEU A 94 2.08 -20.94 -18.24
N SER A 95 2.88 -20.51 -17.26
CA SER A 95 3.48 -19.18 -17.07
C SER A 95 2.55 -17.97 -16.89
N ILE A 96 1.79 -17.91 -15.80
CA ILE A 96 1.22 -16.63 -15.32
C ILE A 96 1.82 -16.28 -13.95
N GLU A 97 2.33 -15.06 -13.84
CA GLU A 97 2.93 -14.44 -12.63
C GLU A 97 1.91 -14.52 -11.47
N ASN A 98 2.27 -15.22 -10.39
CA ASN A 98 1.38 -15.46 -9.25
C ASN A 98 1.79 -14.57 -8.09
N ASP A 99 1.05 -13.49 -7.94
CA ASP A 99 1.33 -12.37 -7.06
C ASP A 99 0.83 -12.59 -5.60
N SER A 100 0.64 -13.85 -5.21
CA SER A 100 0.14 -14.25 -3.89
C SER A 100 1.19 -14.04 -2.80
N TYR A 101 0.78 -13.47 -1.66
CA TYR A 101 1.66 -13.24 -0.53
C TYR A 101 0.92 -13.26 0.81
N LEU A 102 1.66 -13.50 1.89
CA LEU A 102 1.27 -13.17 3.25
C LEU A 102 2.20 -12.06 3.77
N ARG A 103 1.64 -11.00 4.34
CA ARG A 103 2.35 -9.90 4.98
C ARG A 103 1.92 -9.85 6.44
N ILE A 104 2.88 -9.88 7.35
CA ILE A 104 2.65 -9.75 8.79
C ILE A 104 3.39 -8.51 9.28
N SER A 105 2.74 -7.67 10.07
CA SER A 105 3.32 -6.47 10.63
C SER A 105 3.11 -6.39 12.14
N GLN A 106 4.11 -5.87 12.84
CA GLN A 106 4.04 -5.49 14.24
C GLN A 106 4.41 -4.01 14.34
N GLY A 107 3.45 -3.18 14.76
CA GLY A 107 3.62 -1.75 14.97
C GLY A 107 3.68 -1.39 16.45
N TRP A 108 4.44 -0.36 16.78
CA TRP A 108 4.44 0.31 18.06
C TRP A 108 4.39 1.82 17.84
N ARG A 109 3.51 2.49 18.57
CA ARG A 109 3.27 3.92 18.41
C ARG A 109 3.31 4.59 19.76
N TRP A 110 4.09 5.65 19.80
CA TRP A 110 4.16 6.55 20.93
C TRP A 110 3.89 7.96 20.44
N LYS A 111 3.07 8.70 21.18
CA LYS A 111 2.74 10.08 20.92
C LYS A 111 2.62 10.82 22.24
N GLU A 112 3.19 12.01 22.29
CA GLU A 112 3.22 12.81 23.49
C GLU A 112 1.79 13.16 23.94
N GLY A 113 1.44 12.82 25.18
CA GLY A 113 0.10 13.04 25.73
C GLY A 113 -0.89 11.90 25.49
N GLU A 114 -0.52 10.89 24.70
CA GLU A 114 -1.35 9.71 24.45
C GLU A 114 -0.74 8.43 25.06
N SER A 115 -1.57 7.40 25.23
CA SER A 115 -1.10 6.08 25.64
C SER A 115 -0.30 5.41 24.53
N PHE A 116 0.73 4.66 24.90
CA PHE A 116 1.44 3.78 23.97
C PHE A 116 0.49 2.77 23.31
N GLN A 117 0.58 2.62 21.99
CA GLN A 117 -0.25 1.70 21.22
C GLN A 117 0.61 0.62 20.56
N GLN A 118 0.08 -0.59 20.46
CA GLN A 118 0.73 -1.71 19.80
C GLN A 118 -0.26 -2.37 18.83
N ASP A 119 0.15 -2.50 17.58
CA ASP A 119 -0.70 -3.00 16.50
C ASP A 119 -0.11 -4.28 15.91
N ILE A 120 -0.95 -5.27 15.63
CA ILE A 120 -0.58 -6.46 14.87
C ILE A 120 -1.43 -6.48 13.61
N GLY A 121 -0.79 -6.59 12.45
CA GLY A 121 -1.44 -6.63 11.16
C GLY A 121 -1.13 -7.92 10.40
N ALA A 122 -2.10 -8.40 9.64
CA ALA A 122 -1.91 -9.51 8.72
C ALA A 122 -2.72 -9.31 7.43
N ARG A 123 -2.07 -9.47 6.27
CA ARG A 123 -2.72 -9.44 4.96
C ARG A 123 -2.28 -10.65 4.15
N PHE A 124 -3.24 -11.46 3.75
CA PHE A 124 -3.09 -12.58 2.85
C PHE A 124 -3.78 -12.27 1.53
N ARG A 125 -3.01 -12.20 0.44
CA ARG A 125 -3.49 -12.01 -0.91
C ARG A 125 -3.25 -13.28 -1.70
N LEU A 126 -4.30 -13.75 -2.37
CA LEU A 126 -4.25 -14.90 -3.25
C LEU A 126 -4.74 -14.50 -4.63
N ASP A 127 -3.83 -14.46 -5.59
CA ASP A 127 -4.16 -14.18 -6.98
C ASP A 127 -4.47 -15.50 -7.70
N LEU A 128 -5.61 -15.56 -8.37
CA LEU A 128 -6.11 -16.74 -9.09
C LEU A 128 -6.13 -16.43 -10.60
N PRO A 129 -4.95 -16.37 -11.24
CA PRO A 129 -4.82 -15.87 -12.61
C PRO A 129 -5.51 -16.74 -13.66
N THR A 130 -5.69 -18.04 -13.41
CA THR A 130 -6.22 -19.00 -14.41
C THR A 130 -7.75 -19.09 -14.41
N THR A 131 -8.40 -18.42 -13.46
CA THR A 131 -9.86 -18.31 -13.44
C THR A 131 -10.36 -17.47 -14.62
N GLU A 132 -11.49 -17.84 -15.23
CA GLU A 132 -12.07 -17.15 -16.40
C GLU A 132 -12.23 -15.62 -16.18
N GLU A 133 -12.42 -15.22 -14.92
CA GLU A 133 -12.64 -13.83 -14.50
C GLU A 133 -11.46 -13.16 -13.78
N ARG A 134 -10.27 -13.78 -13.69
CA ARG A 134 -9.10 -13.26 -12.95
C ARG A 134 -9.48 -12.80 -11.54
N LEU A 135 -9.80 -13.76 -10.69
CA LEU A 135 -10.22 -13.53 -9.32
C LEU A 135 -9.02 -13.31 -8.39
N ARG A 136 -9.24 -12.54 -7.33
CA ARG A 136 -8.29 -12.34 -6.23
C ARG A 136 -9.02 -12.48 -4.91
N LEU A 137 -8.59 -13.43 -4.08
CA LEU A 137 -9.04 -13.56 -2.70
C LEU A 137 -8.13 -12.68 -1.83
N VAL A 138 -8.73 -11.86 -0.97
CA VAL A 138 -8.03 -11.03 0.00
C VAL A 138 -8.59 -11.32 1.38
N ILE A 139 -7.71 -11.71 2.29
CA ILE A 139 -7.99 -11.82 3.71
C ILE A 139 -7.07 -10.81 4.40
N GLU A 140 -7.62 -9.79 5.04
CA GLU A 140 -6.79 -8.78 5.71
C GLU A 140 -7.39 -8.36 7.04
N SER A 141 -6.52 -8.03 7.99
CA SER A 141 -6.91 -7.35 9.20
C SER A 141 -7.14 -5.87 8.88
N GLU A 142 -8.27 -5.34 9.36
CA GLU A 142 -8.64 -3.92 9.34
C GLU A 142 -8.33 -3.18 8.01
N PRO A 143 -9.17 -3.33 6.97
CA PRO A 143 -8.99 -2.58 5.72
C PRO A 143 -9.01 -1.07 5.96
N GLU A 144 -8.33 -0.30 5.09
CA GLU A 144 -8.26 1.18 5.15
C GLU A 144 -9.65 1.84 5.32
N GLU A 145 -10.69 1.31 4.64
CA GLU A 145 -12.07 1.83 4.73
C GLU A 145 -12.68 1.71 6.14
N THR A 146 -12.06 0.92 7.03
CA THR A 146 -12.51 0.68 8.41
C THR A 146 -11.66 1.37 9.45
N GLN A 147 -10.56 2.01 9.06
CA GLN A 147 -9.69 2.79 9.94
C GLN A 147 -10.28 4.15 10.32
N GLY A 148 -11.56 4.39 10.02
CA GLY A 148 -12.26 5.59 10.46
C GLY A 148 -12.11 6.79 9.52
N THR A 149 -12.20 7.97 10.13
CA THR A 149 -11.97 9.30 9.56
C THR A 149 -10.49 9.47 9.17
N LEU A 150 -10.20 10.43 8.29
CA LEU A 150 -8.81 10.75 7.96
C LEU A 150 -8.05 11.27 9.20
N ALA A 151 -8.74 11.96 10.11
CA ALA A 151 -8.16 12.41 11.38
C ALA A 151 -7.79 11.23 12.29
N GLU A 152 -8.65 10.19 12.39
CA GLU A 152 -8.35 8.95 13.12
C GLU A 152 -7.19 8.16 12.50
N GLN A 153 -6.99 8.26 11.18
CA GLN A 153 -5.84 7.67 10.47
C GLN A 153 -4.52 8.43 10.76
N ASP A 154 -4.57 9.64 11.32
CA ASP A 154 -3.41 10.42 11.78
C ASP A 154 -2.34 10.53 10.65
N ASN A 155 -1.09 10.19 10.94
CA ASN A 155 0.05 10.27 10.05
C ASN A 155 0.16 9.06 9.09
N GLN A 156 -0.79 8.13 9.14
CA GLN A 156 -0.79 6.89 8.34
C GLN A 156 -1.36 7.09 6.93
N LEU A 157 -1.93 8.26 6.64
CA LEU A 157 -2.55 8.58 5.35
C LEU A 157 -1.64 8.41 4.13
N VAL A 158 -0.33 8.47 4.37
CA VAL A 158 0.70 8.32 3.35
C VAL A 158 1.36 6.93 3.35
N ASP A 159 0.95 6.06 4.26
CA ASP A 159 1.45 4.70 4.40
C ASP A 159 0.38 3.68 3.99
N ASP A 160 0.78 2.64 3.26
CA ASP A 160 -0.03 1.41 3.20
C ASP A 160 0.27 0.60 4.47
N ARG A 161 -0.43 0.92 5.58
CA ARG A 161 -0.34 0.17 6.84
C ARG A 161 -1.47 -0.86 6.93
N ILE A 162 -1.11 -2.02 7.45
CA ILE A 162 -2.05 -3.00 7.97
C ILE A 162 -2.01 -2.88 9.50
N SER A 163 -3.08 -2.36 10.08
CA SER A 163 -3.26 -2.21 11.54
C SER A 163 -4.22 -3.26 12.07
N GLY A 164 -4.30 -3.36 13.40
CA GLY A 164 -5.42 -3.94 14.15
C GLY A 164 -5.91 -5.34 13.77
N VAL A 165 -5.87 -6.29 14.70
CA VAL A 165 -6.62 -7.56 14.56
C VAL A 165 -8.09 -7.45 14.97
N GLU A 166 -8.59 -6.23 15.21
CA GLU A 166 -9.94 -5.98 15.74
C GLU A 166 -11.04 -6.41 14.78
N SER A 167 -10.76 -6.36 13.47
CA SER A 167 -11.67 -6.86 12.45
C SER A 167 -10.94 -7.57 11.33
N LEU A 168 -11.44 -8.74 10.95
CA LEU A 168 -10.92 -9.52 9.82
C LEU A 168 -11.85 -9.33 8.62
N ARG A 169 -11.32 -8.94 7.47
CA ARG A 169 -12.07 -8.90 6.20
C ARG A 169 -11.70 -10.11 5.36
N ILE A 170 -12.70 -10.79 4.81
CA ILE A 170 -12.54 -11.80 3.78
C ILE A 170 -13.30 -11.33 2.54
N GLY A 171 -12.61 -11.23 1.41
CA GLY A 171 -13.13 -10.62 0.20
C GLY A 171 -12.68 -11.29 -1.07
N LEU A 172 -13.57 -11.37 -2.05
CA LEU A 172 -13.25 -11.79 -3.40
C LEU A 172 -13.38 -10.58 -4.34
N ASN A 173 -12.32 -10.32 -5.08
CA ASN A 173 -12.26 -9.26 -6.08
C ASN A 173 -12.20 -9.90 -7.47
N ARG A 174 -12.98 -9.38 -8.41
CA ARG A 174 -12.80 -9.56 -9.85
C ARG A 174 -11.88 -8.46 -10.36
N LEU A 175 -10.78 -8.83 -11.02
CA LEU A 175 -9.80 -7.88 -11.53
C LEU A 175 -10.15 -7.42 -12.95
N GLY A 176 -9.95 -6.13 -13.21
CA GLY A 176 -10.00 -5.60 -14.57
C GLY A 176 -8.90 -6.21 -15.44
N ARG A 177 -9.17 -6.38 -16.74
CA ARG A 177 -8.19 -6.90 -17.70
C ARG A 177 -7.24 -5.82 -18.25
N ARG A 178 -7.48 -4.56 -17.91
CA ARG A 178 -6.85 -3.39 -18.53
C ARG A 178 -5.72 -2.87 -17.66
N ASP A 179 -4.61 -2.50 -18.29
CA ASP A 179 -3.54 -1.76 -17.63
C ASP A 179 -4.05 -0.35 -17.27
N LYS A 180 -3.77 0.07 -16.03
CA LYS A 180 -4.10 1.40 -15.53
C LYS A 180 -3.34 2.50 -16.28
N SER A 181 -2.20 2.21 -16.91
CA SER A 181 -1.40 3.13 -17.72
C SER A 181 -2.05 3.45 -19.08
N GLU A 182 -2.82 2.53 -19.65
CA GLU A 182 -3.50 2.70 -20.95
C GLU A 182 -4.98 3.06 -20.81
N GLN A 183 -5.70 2.42 -19.88
CA GLN A 183 -7.13 2.62 -19.67
C GLN A 183 -7.49 2.62 -18.18
N TRP A 184 -8.75 2.88 -17.85
CA TRP A 184 -9.21 2.68 -16.48
C TRP A 184 -9.18 1.19 -16.11
N ASN A 185 -8.50 0.86 -15.03
CA ASN A 185 -8.56 -0.46 -14.40
C ASN A 185 -9.63 -0.47 -13.32
N THR A 186 -10.68 -1.27 -13.50
CA THR A 186 -11.80 -1.37 -12.56
C THR A 186 -11.81 -2.75 -11.91
N GLN A 187 -11.86 -2.75 -10.58
CA GLN A 187 -11.99 -3.94 -9.75
C GLN A 187 -13.33 -3.88 -9.04
N VAL A 188 -14.06 -4.99 -9.03
CA VAL A 188 -15.33 -5.11 -8.30
C VAL A 188 -15.16 -6.24 -7.29
N GLY A 189 -15.49 -5.99 -6.04
CA GLY A 189 -15.31 -6.98 -4.99
C GLY A 189 -16.47 -7.00 -4.02
N ALA A 190 -16.68 -8.16 -3.40
CA ALA A 190 -17.64 -8.34 -2.33
C ALA A 190 -17.06 -9.28 -1.28
N GLY A 191 -17.59 -9.24 -0.07
CA GLY A 191 -17.09 -10.07 1.01
C GLY A 191 -17.79 -9.81 2.33
N ILE A 192 -17.15 -10.26 3.40
CA ILE A 192 -17.67 -10.16 4.76
C ILE A 192 -16.56 -9.64 5.69
N ARG A 193 -16.93 -8.66 6.51
CA ARG A 193 -16.15 -8.28 7.69
C ARG A 193 -16.61 -9.16 8.86
N VAL A 194 -15.68 -9.96 9.37
CA VAL A 194 -15.89 -10.95 10.43
C VAL A 194 -15.92 -10.23 11.78
N ARG A 195 -17.09 -9.69 12.11
CA ARG A 195 -17.47 -9.16 13.42
C ARG A 195 -18.90 -9.62 13.68
N LEU A 196 -19.32 -9.87 14.92
CA LEU A 196 -20.72 -10.25 15.21
C LEU A 196 -21.59 -9.00 15.48
N PRO A 197 -22.79 -8.89 14.90
CA PRO A 197 -23.31 -9.67 13.77
C PRO A 197 -22.51 -9.42 12.49
N LEU A 198 -22.44 -10.42 11.58
CA LEU A 198 -21.66 -10.35 10.35
C LEU A 198 -21.99 -9.10 9.53
N ASP A 199 -20.96 -8.48 8.96
CA ASP A 199 -21.07 -7.22 8.23
C ASP A 199 -20.61 -7.41 6.77
N PRO A 200 -21.53 -7.81 5.87
CA PRO A 200 -21.22 -7.97 4.45
C PRO A 200 -20.94 -6.63 3.79
N TYR A 201 -20.16 -6.66 2.71
CA TYR A 201 -19.79 -5.46 1.97
C TYR A 201 -19.67 -5.72 0.47
N ALA A 202 -19.79 -4.63 -0.30
CA ALA A 202 -19.49 -4.57 -1.71
C ALA A 202 -18.64 -3.33 -2.00
N ARG A 203 -17.75 -3.40 -2.99
CA ARG A 203 -16.87 -2.30 -3.37
C ARG A 203 -16.53 -2.28 -4.85
N VAL A 204 -16.25 -1.09 -5.34
CA VAL A 204 -15.70 -0.83 -6.66
C VAL A 204 -14.47 0.06 -6.50
N ILE A 205 -13.36 -0.38 -7.08
CA ILE A 205 -12.09 0.36 -7.11
C ILE A 205 -11.80 0.66 -8.58
N THR A 206 -11.49 1.92 -8.91
CA THR A 206 -11.17 2.34 -10.27
C THR A 206 -9.91 3.16 -10.27
N GLN A 207 -8.91 2.70 -11.02
CA GLN A 207 -7.56 3.23 -11.04
C GLN A 207 -7.17 3.69 -12.44
N ARG A 208 -6.43 4.80 -12.52
CA ARG A 208 -5.87 5.31 -13.77
C ARG A 208 -4.56 6.00 -13.50
N LEU A 209 -3.56 5.72 -14.32
CA LEU A 209 -2.26 6.37 -14.32
C LEU A 209 -2.13 7.15 -15.64
N TRP A 210 -1.79 8.43 -15.54
CA TRP A 210 -1.48 9.28 -16.69
C TRP A 210 -0.04 9.77 -16.61
N THR A 211 0.64 9.76 -17.75
CA THR A 211 1.88 10.53 -17.95
C THR A 211 1.50 11.93 -18.45
N LEU A 212 1.90 12.97 -17.73
CA LEU A 212 1.50 14.35 -18.03
C LEU A 212 2.45 14.99 -19.05
N ASN A 213 1.91 15.40 -20.20
CA ASN A 213 2.64 16.08 -21.28
C ASN A 213 3.92 15.34 -21.75
N ASP A 214 3.89 14.00 -21.75
CA ASP A 214 5.06 13.14 -22.03
C ASP A 214 6.31 13.47 -21.19
N GLY A 215 6.10 14.14 -20.04
CA GLY A 215 7.14 14.56 -19.12
C GLY A 215 7.38 13.56 -17.99
N PRO A 216 8.25 13.91 -17.02
CA PRO A 216 8.55 13.05 -15.87
C PRO A 216 7.40 12.99 -14.85
N TRP A 217 6.34 13.76 -15.05
CA TRP A 217 5.22 13.84 -14.13
C TRP A 217 4.20 12.75 -14.43
N GLN A 218 3.82 12.02 -13.40
CA GLN A 218 2.79 11.02 -13.42
C GLN A 218 1.68 11.41 -12.47
N LEU A 219 0.43 11.17 -12.86
CA LEU A 219 -0.75 11.32 -12.02
C LEU A 219 -1.41 9.95 -11.89
N GLU A 220 -1.52 9.43 -10.68
CA GLU A 220 -2.35 8.27 -10.38
C GLU A 220 -3.65 8.74 -9.70
N SER A 221 -4.79 8.31 -10.22
CA SER A 221 -6.09 8.45 -9.54
C SER A 221 -6.59 7.09 -9.10
N ASP A 222 -6.82 6.94 -7.80
CA ASP A 222 -7.46 5.78 -7.18
C ASP A 222 -8.81 6.21 -6.61
N ASN A 223 -9.89 5.62 -7.12
CA ASN A 223 -11.26 5.93 -6.71
C ASN A 223 -11.89 4.69 -6.12
N ARG A 224 -12.37 4.79 -4.89
CA ARG A 224 -12.97 3.69 -4.15
C ARG A 224 -14.38 4.06 -3.69
N LEU A 225 -15.34 3.27 -4.12
CA LEU A 225 -16.73 3.35 -3.68
C LEU A 225 -17.08 2.05 -2.98
N SER A 226 -17.49 2.11 -1.72
CA SER A 226 -17.82 0.93 -0.94
C SER A 226 -19.16 1.09 -0.24
N TRP A 227 -19.79 -0.04 0.03
CA TRP A 227 -20.97 -0.14 0.87
C TRP A 227 -20.75 -1.25 1.88
N PHE A 228 -20.99 -0.93 3.15
CA PHE A 228 -20.98 -1.87 4.26
C PHE A 228 -22.36 -1.89 4.90
N ASN A 229 -22.82 -3.06 5.32
CA ASN A 229 -24.15 -3.21 5.92
C ASN A 229 -24.30 -2.40 7.22
N LYS A 230 -23.23 -2.25 8.02
CA LYS A 230 -23.24 -1.46 9.26
C LYS A 230 -22.84 0.00 9.08
N ASP A 231 -21.88 0.28 8.20
CA ASP A 231 -21.27 1.62 8.08
C ASP A 231 -21.81 2.43 6.88
N GLY A 232 -22.73 1.87 6.11
CA GLY A 232 -23.33 2.53 4.96
C GLY A 232 -22.36 2.71 3.80
N TYR A 233 -22.59 3.76 3.00
CA TYR A 233 -21.75 4.10 1.86
C TYR A 233 -20.49 4.86 2.26
N SER A 234 -19.37 4.55 1.60
CA SER A 234 -18.15 5.35 1.64
C SER A 234 -17.63 5.61 0.25
N ALA A 235 -17.03 6.79 0.07
CA ALA A 235 -16.37 7.21 -1.15
C ALA A 235 -15.02 7.81 -0.79
N ARG A 236 -13.96 7.31 -1.41
CA ARG A 236 -12.61 7.86 -1.28
C ARG A 236 -12.01 8.07 -2.66
N THR A 237 -11.34 9.19 -2.84
CA THR A 237 -10.56 9.50 -4.04
C THR A 237 -9.17 9.92 -3.60
N ARG A 238 -8.16 9.31 -4.20
CA ARG A 238 -6.75 9.68 -4.01
C ARG A 238 -6.18 10.11 -5.35
N TRP A 239 -5.52 11.26 -5.37
CA TRP A 239 -4.69 11.71 -6.47
C TRP A 239 -3.24 11.74 -6.00
N ASP A 240 -2.36 11.12 -6.76
CA ASP A 240 -0.94 11.02 -6.48
C ASP A 240 -0.17 11.56 -7.67
N VAL A 241 0.34 12.79 -7.54
CA VAL A 241 1.13 13.45 -8.56
C VAL A 241 2.59 13.34 -8.17
N GLY A 242 3.35 12.58 -8.95
CA GLY A 242 4.74 12.27 -8.64
C GLY A 242 5.68 12.50 -9.81
N ARG A 243 6.96 12.69 -9.50
CA ARG A 243 8.03 12.70 -10.50
C ARG A 243 9.36 12.22 -9.90
N PRO A 244 10.21 11.55 -10.70
CA PRO A 244 11.61 11.44 -10.36
C PRO A 244 12.26 12.83 -10.37
N VAL A 245 13.06 13.09 -9.34
CA VAL A 245 13.96 14.25 -9.26
C VAL A 245 15.33 13.84 -9.82
N ASP A 246 15.76 12.63 -9.51
CA ASP A 246 16.89 11.90 -10.10
C ASP A 246 16.72 10.39 -9.87
N GLU A 247 17.78 9.61 -10.13
CA GLU A 247 17.81 8.14 -10.00
C GLU A 247 17.47 7.61 -8.61
N ASN A 248 17.67 8.40 -7.55
CA ASN A 248 17.49 7.96 -6.17
C ASN A 248 16.45 8.79 -5.40
N ARG A 249 15.86 9.82 -6.02
CA ARG A 249 14.92 10.74 -5.37
C ARG A 249 13.64 10.87 -6.16
N HIS A 250 12.51 10.72 -5.48
CA HIS A 250 11.18 10.83 -6.04
C HIS A 250 10.32 11.79 -5.20
N LEU A 251 9.70 12.77 -5.87
CA LEU A 251 8.86 13.80 -5.24
C LEU A 251 7.39 13.48 -5.51
N ARG A 252 6.54 13.55 -4.50
CA ARG A 252 5.09 13.29 -4.62
C ARG A 252 4.25 14.36 -3.94
N PHE A 253 3.08 14.59 -4.51
CA PHE A 253 1.99 15.39 -3.97
C PHE A 253 0.76 14.49 -3.95
N ILE A 254 0.23 14.25 -2.76
CA ILE A 254 -0.86 13.30 -2.55
C ILE A 254 -2.04 14.06 -1.98
N THR A 255 -3.15 14.05 -2.69
CA THR A 255 -4.44 14.56 -2.22
C THR A 255 -5.35 13.39 -1.95
N ASN A 256 -5.89 13.27 -0.74
CA ASN A 256 -6.99 12.34 -0.46
C ASN A 256 -8.25 13.12 -0.14
N VAL A 257 -9.38 12.65 -0.65
CA VAL A 257 -10.71 13.13 -0.30
C VAL A 257 -11.55 11.92 0.12
N GLN A 258 -12.22 12.02 1.26
CA GLN A 258 -13.03 10.96 1.83
C GLN A 258 -14.40 11.48 2.25
N TRP A 259 -15.44 10.68 2.00
CA TRP A 259 -16.77 10.87 2.54
C TRP A 259 -17.34 9.54 3.02
N ARG A 260 -17.96 9.56 4.19
CA ARG A 260 -18.62 8.40 4.80
C ARG A 260 -20.02 8.79 5.23
N GLU A 261 -21.00 7.94 4.92
CA GLU A 261 -22.41 8.21 5.23
C GLU A 261 -22.66 8.42 6.71
N VAL A 262 -22.02 7.62 7.58
CA VAL A 262 -22.19 7.69 9.04
C VAL A 262 -21.65 8.99 9.64
N VAL A 263 -20.60 9.57 9.05
CA VAL A 263 -19.97 10.81 9.52
C VAL A 263 -20.62 12.04 8.85
N ASP A 264 -21.12 11.88 7.61
CA ASP A 264 -21.67 12.91 6.71
C ASP A 264 -20.80 14.19 6.55
N THR A 265 -19.50 14.05 6.79
CA THR A 265 -18.51 15.13 6.62
C THR A 265 -17.59 14.76 5.47
N LEU A 266 -17.27 15.75 4.63
CA LEU A 266 -16.25 15.59 3.60
C LEU A 266 -14.91 15.92 4.24
N GLU A 267 -14.00 14.95 4.20
CA GLU A 267 -12.68 15.02 4.78
C GLU A 267 -11.66 15.09 3.65
N PHE A 268 -10.55 15.77 3.88
CA PHE A 268 -9.45 15.83 2.93
C PHE A 268 -8.10 15.80 3.63
N SER A 269 -7.09 15.34 2.91
CA SER A 269 -5.70 15.51 3.30
C SER A 269 -4.84 15.87 2.10
N GLU A 270 -3.82 16.66 2.36
CA GLU A 270 -2.80 17.04 1.41
C GLU A 270 -1.45 16.63 1.98
N ALA A 271 -0.66 15.91 1.21
CA ALA A 271 0.68 15.52 1.59
C ALA A 271 1.70 15.86 0.52
N VAL A 272 2.89 16.25 0.96
CA VAL A 272 4.07 16.37 0.12
C VAL A 272 5.11 15.38 0.64
N GLU A 273 5.66 14.57 -0.25
CA GLU A 273 6.69 13.59 0.09
C GLU A 273 7.94 13.75 -0.76
N LEU A 274 9.09 13.65 -0.12
CA LEU A 274 10.37 13.42 -0.78
C LEU A 274 10.91 12.08 -0.35
N ASN A 275 10.84 11.12 -1.27
CA ASN A 275 11.37 9.77 -1.10
C ASN A 275 12.80 9.74 -1.62
N ARG A 276 13.70 9.14 -0.86
CA ARG A 276 15.10 8.96 -1.23
C ARG A 276 15.56 7.54 -0.94
N ARG A 277 16.02 6.84 -1.96
CA ARG A 277 16.79 5.61 -1.81
C ARG A 277 18.21 5.97 -1.36
N ILE A 278 18.67 5.38 -0.27
CA ILE A 278 20.05 5.56 0.22
C ILE A 278 20.95 4.51 -0.43
N ASP A 279 20.48 3.26 -0.45
CA ASP A 279 21.07 2.12 -1.16
C ASP A 279 20.03 1.00 -1.35
N ARG A 280 20.48 -0.20 -1.74
CA ARG A 280 19.65 -1.38 -1.98
C ARG A 280 18.84 -1.85 -0.77
N ARG A 281 19.25 -1.51 0.46
CA ARG A 281 18.64 -1.99 1.72
C ARG A 281 18.08 -0.86 2.58
N ARG A 282 18.24 0.40 2.18
CA ARG A 282 17.86 1.57 2.98
C ARG A 282 17.17 2.63 2.15
N ALA A 283 16.06 3.12 2.67
CA ALA A 283 15.33 4.25 2.11
C ALA A 283 14.85 5.20 3.20
N ILE A 284 14.73 6.48 2.85
CA ILE A 284 14.22 7.52 3.74
C ILE A 284 13.16 8.34 3.01
N ARG A 285 12.09 8.67 3.73
CA ARG A 285 11.04 9.56 3.27
C ARG A 285 10.90 10.73 4.24
N TYR A 286 10.81 11.93 3.68
CA TYR A 286 10.33 13.11 4.38
C TYR A 286 8.93 13.41 3.92
N SER A 287 7.99 13.60 4.85
CA SER A 287 6.61 13.95 4.53
C SER A 287 6.10 15.10 5.37
N ALA A 288 5.32 15.97 4.73
CA ALA A 288 4.51 16.99 5.38
C ALA A 288 3.05 16.72 5.02
N VAL A 289 2.18 16.54 6.01
CA VAL A 289 0.79 16.15 5.81
C VAL A 289 -0.10 17.15 6.53
N ALA A 290 -1.12 17.67 5.85
CA ALA A 290 -2.17 18.49 6.45
C ALA A 290 -3.53 17.79 6.28
N LEU A 291 -4.30 17.75 7.36
CA LEU A 291 -5.62 17.12 7.39
C LEU A 291 -6.67 18.17 7.68
N GLY A 292 -7.80 18.05 7.01
CA GLY A 292 -8.91 18.93 7.25
C GLY A 292 -10.26 18.30 6.94
N GLU A 293 -11.29 19.01 7.37
CA GLU A 293 -12.68 18.62 7.17
C GLU A 293 -13.49 19.79 6.62
N SER A 294 -14.67 19.44 6.09
CA SER A 294 -15.66 20.30 5.45
C SER A 294 -15.35 20.70 4.01
N GLY A 295 -16.31 20.44 3.11
CA GLY A 295 -16.24 20.87 1.71
C GLY A 295 -16.67 22.32 1.46
N SER A 296 -17.37 22.97 2.41
CA SER A 296 -17.89 24.35 2.23
C SER A 296 -17.15 25.39 3.06
N ASN A 297 -16.58 24.99 4.19
CA ASN A 297 -15.75 25.84 5.03
C ASN A 297 -14.57 25.00 5.56
N PRO A 298 -13.55 24.78 4.73
CA PRO A 298 -12.44 23.89 5.06
C PRO A 298 -11.73 24.37 6.33
N ARG A 299 -11.49 23.43 7.25
CA ARG A 299 -10.74 23.68 8.48
C ARG A 299 -9.61 22.67 8.54
N ILE A 300 -8.40 23.16 8.80
CA ILE A 300 -7.24 22.30 9.05
C ILE A 300 -7.28 21.91 10.52
N GLU A 301 -7.44 20.62 10.77
CA GLU A 301 -7.51 20.02 12.11
C GLU A 301 -6.12 19.59 12.58
N ASP A 302 -5.36 18.93 11.71
CA ASP A 302 -4.06 18.39 12.07
C ASP A 302 -3.00 18.66 10.99
N THR A 303 -1.75 18.71 11.43
CA THR A 303 -0.60 18.78 10.53
C THR A 303 0.54 17.95 11.11
N TYR A 304 1.27 17.26 10.24
CA TYR A 304 2.37 16.38 10.59
C TYR A 304 3.60 16.71 9.76
N LEU A 305 4.76 16.70 10.41
CA LEU A 305 6.07 16.63 9.76
C LEU A 305 6.72 15.32 10.19
N GLN A 306 6.98 14.43 9.24
CA GLN A 306 7.47 13.09 9.53
C GLN A 306 8.71 12.77 8.71
N THR A 307 9.63 12.05 9.34
CA THR A 307 10.74 11.39 8.65
C THR A 307 10.57 9.89 8.89
N ARG A 308 10.50 9.09 7.83
CA ARG A 308 10.47 7.62 7.93
C ARG A 308 11.73 7.05 7.32
N TYR A 309 12.45 6.24 8.09
CA TYR A 309 13.57 5.45 7.64
C TYR A 309 13.17 3.98 7.58
N ARG A 310 13.28 3.37 6.40
CA ARG A 310 13.01 1.95 6.15
C ARG A 310 14.32 1.22 5.88
N ARG A 311 14.51 0.07 6.52
CA ARG A 311 15.66 -0.81 6.31
C ARG A 311 15.23 -2.24 6.08
N ASP A 312 15.81 -2.87 5.06
CA ASP A 312 15.78 -4.31 4.88
C ASP A 312 16.78 -4.98 5.83
N LEU A 313 16.24 -5.63 6.86
CA LEU A 313 17.02 -6.35 7.86
C LEU A 313 17.42 -7.74 7.38
N HIS A 314 16.73 -8.30 6.39
CA HIS A 314 17.03 -9.66 5.91
C HIS A 314 16.43 -9.89 4.52
N ARG A 315 17.30 -9.85 3.49
CA ARG A 315 17.10 -10.43 2.16
C ARG A 315 15.72 -10.15 1.52
N GLY A 316 15.22 -8.93 1.65
CA GLY A 316 13.93 -8.51 1.08
C GLY A 316 12.70 -9.14 1.74
N ILE A 317 12.85 -9.87 2.85
CA ILE A 317 11.75 -10.54 3.56
C ILE A 317 11.39 -9.87 4.89
N LEU A 318 12.33 -9.17 5.53
CA LEU A 318 12.11 -8.54 6.85
C LEU A 318 12.54 -7.07 6.83
N PHE A 319 11.61 -6.18 7.17
CA PHE A 319 11.81 -4.74 7.14
C PHE A 319 11.55 -4.10 8.49
N LEU A 320 12.35 -3.07 8.79
CA LEU A 320 12.17 -2.18 9.92
C LEU A 320 11.89 -0.76 9.44
N ASP A 321 10.81 -0.18 9.93
CA ASP A 321 10.54 1.26 9.82
C ASP A 321 10.73 1.96 11.16
N VAL A 322 11.40 3.11 11.10
CA VAL A 322 11.51 4.06 12.20
C VAL A 322 11.02 5.41 11.70
N ALA A 323 9.94 5.92 12.28
CA ALA A 323 9.26 7.12 11.81
C ALA A 323 9.00 8.13 12.95
N PRO A 324 10.00 8.95 13.34
CA PRO A 324 9.76 10.12 14.16
C PRO A 324 8.90 11.16 13.43
N ALA A 325 8.03 11.82 14.17
CA ALA A 325 7.18 12.87 13.66
C ALA A 325 6.96 13.99 14.68
N LEU A 326 6.66 15.19 14.17
CA LEU A 326 6.07 16.29 14.91
C LEU A 326 4.62 16.44 14.46
N HIS A 327 3.71 16.43 15.44
CA HIS A 327 2.28 16.62 15.27
C HIS A 327 1.88 17.99 15.80
N PHE A 328 1.02 18.70 15.07
CA PHE A 328 0.53 20.03 15.42
C PHE A 328 -1.00 20.02 15.51
N PRO A 329 -1.57 19.48 16.60
CA PRO A 329 -3.02 19.38 16.76
C PRO A 329 -3.67 20.72 16.97
N ARG A 330 -4.79 20.96 16.30
CA ARG A 330 -5.58 22.17 16.53
C ARG A 330 -6.13 22.26 17.95
N GLU A 331 -6.49 21.14 18.57
CA GLU A 331 -7.03 21.10 19.94
C GLU A 331 -6.03 21.60 21.01
N ALA A 332 -4.73 21.54 20.71
CA ALA A 332 -3.67 22.09 21.54
C ALA A 332 -3.08 23.38 20.94
N ASP A 333 -3.90 24.21 20.27
CA ASP A 333 -3.49 25.47 19.66
C ASP A 333 -2.29 25.35 18.69
N ARG A 334 -2.11 24.17 18.07
CA ARG A 334 -0.97 23.81 17.20
C ARG A 334 0.38 23.79 17.92
N GLU A 335 0.40 23.58 19.23
CA GLU A 335 1.63 23.28 19.94
C GLU A 335 2.25 21.96 19.43
N PRO A 336 3.55 21.92 19.12
CA PRO A 336 4.19 20.71 18.60
C PRO A 336 4.21 19.60 19.65
N ARG A 337 3.78 18.41 19.25
CA ARG A 337 3.84 17.16 20.00
C ARG A 337 4.75 16.17 19.30
N TRP A 338 5.59 15.48 20.05
CA TRP A 338 6.43 14.43 19.49
C TRP A 338 5.64 13.15 19.28
N ALA A 339 5.93 12.46 18.18
CA ALA A 339 5.46 11.11 17.91
C ALA A 339 6.58 10.23 17.36
N LEU A 340 6.49 8.93 17.62
CA LEU A 340 7.39 7.92 17.10
C LEU A 340 6.59 6.68 16.74
N ASP A 341 6.71 6.29 15.48
CA ASP A 341 6.24 5.00 14.98
C ASP A 341 7.43 4.07 14.74
N LEU A 342 7.32 2.84 15.24
CA LEU A 342 8.21 1.74 14.92
C LEU A 342 7.39 0.62 14.28
N ARG A 343 7.89 0.02 13.21
CA ARG A 343 7.21 -1.11 12.57
C ARG A 343 8.20 -2.16 12.13
N LEU A 344 7.92 -3.42 12.47
CA LEU A 344 8.58 -4.58 11.91
C LEU A 344 7.61 -5.28 10.97
N GLU A 345 8.07 -5.63 9.78
CA GLU A 345 7.23 -6.18 8.72
C GLU A 345 7.90 -7.36 8.04
N MET A 346 7.17 -8.45 7.87
CA MET A 346 7.67 -9.66 7.22
C MET A 346 6.77 -10.05 6.04
N TYR A 347 7.40 -10.33 4.91
CA TYR A 347 6.74 -10.84 3.72
C TYR A 347 7.02 -12.33 3.55
N PHE A 348 5.99 -13.06 3.16
CA PHE A 348 6.05 -14.46 2.77
C PHE A 348 5.47 -14.55 1.36
N ARG A 349 6.36 -14.56 0.38
CA ARG A 349 6.05 -14.71 -1.04
C ARG A 349 7.12 -15.57 -1.68
N ARG A 350 6.81 -16.22 -2.80
CA ARG A 350 7.85 -16.85 -3.60
C ARG A 350 8.57 -15.75 -4.37
N GLU A 351 9.88 -15.71 -4.23
CA GLU A 351 10.76 -14.91 -5.08
C GLU A 351 10.61 -15.44 -6.51
N PHE A 352 10.04 -14.63 -7.38
CA PHE A 352 10.16 -14.88 -8.81
C PHE A 352 11.44 -14.17 -9.22
N ASP A 353 12.47 -14.94 -9.55
CA ASP A 353 13.44 -14.49 -10.54
C ASP A 353 12.60 -14.04 -11.73
N ARG A 354 12.49 -12.72 -11.94
CA ARG A 354 11.96 -12.19 -13.19
C ARG A 354 12.96 -12.60 -14.25
N VAL A 355 12.68 -13.74 -14.85
CA VAL A 355 13.33 -14.17 -16.09
C VAL A 355 13.19 -13.03 -17.07
N ARG A 356 14.35 -12.49 -17.46
CA ARG A 356 14.60 -11.65 -18.64
C ARG A 356 13.47 -11.74 -19.67
N MET A 357 12.86 -10.61 -19.99
CA MET A 357 12.22 -10.38 -21.28
C MET A 357 12.84 -9.16 -21.94
#